data_AF-A0A383CDM8-F1
#
_entry.id   AF-A0A383CDM8-F1
#
_cell.length_a   1.000
_cell.length_b   1.000
_cell.length_c   1.000
_cell.angle_alpha   90.00
_cell.angle_beta   90.00
_cell.angle_gamma   90.00
#
_symmetry.space_group_name_H-M   'P 1'
#
loop_
_entity.id
_entity.type
_entity.pdbx_description
1 polymer ?
#
loop_
_entity_poly.entity_id
_entity_poly.type
_entity_poly.pdbx_seq_one_letter_code
_entity_poly.pdbx_strand_id
1 'polypeptide(L)'
;MGLRDAEEYKAGLRDGRRIYSRGKIVDDVTTHPDLGIAVEHAALDFRLAEEEEHADLFTWRDLDGRVCSRYFKKPDSAEDLLNRREMIERSTRLGGGVVLLIKEIGTDALFALDVVTRQVDEAHSTDYGDRLAAFHEDCQERDLTLAVAQTDVKGDRSLLPSQQEHPDYYVHIVEEREDGIVVRGAKAHTTCAPYVDYLIVLPTRALGEGDGDYAVAFAVPVNAEGLKLIA
;
A
#
# COMPACT_ATOMS: atom_id res chain seq x y z
N MET A 1 9.53 -18.43 -2.67
CA MET A 1 9.62 -17.42 -1.60
C MET A 1 8.28 -17.45 -0.87
N GLY A 2 8.26 -17.22 0.44
CA GLY A 2 7.10 -17.47 1.28
C GLY A 2 6.90 -16.37 2.31
N LEU A 3 6.20 -16.69 3.38
CA LEU A 3 5.96 -15.79 4.51
C LEU A 3 7.28 -15.17 5.02
N ARG A 4 7.32 -13.84 5.18
CA ARG A 4 8.50 -13.15 5.72
C ARG A 4 8.51 -13.25 7.23
N ASP A 5 9.70 -13.36 7.82
CA ASP A 5 9.85 -13.10 9.25
C ASP A 5 10.04 -11.60 9.54
N ALA A 6 10.02 -11.24 10.83
CA ALA A 6 10.18 -9.85 11.26
C ALA A 6 11.55 -9.23 10.93
N GLU A 7 12.61 -10.03 10.86
CA GLU A 7 13.96 -9.55 10.55
C GLU A 7 14.16 -9.38 9.04
N GLU A 8 13.59 -10.26 8.22
CA GLU A 8 13.47 -10.12 6.77
C GLU A 8 12.66 -8.86 6.43
N TYR A 9 11.56 -8.59 7.15
CA TYR A 9 10.81 -7.33 7.07
C TYR A 9 11.73 -6.11 7.26
N LYS A 10 12.39 -6.02 8.42
CA LYS A 10 13.26 -4.89 8.77
C LYS A 10 14.44 -4.76 7.81
N ALA A 11 15.08 -5.87 7.43
CA ALA A 11 16.19 -5.86 6.49
C ALA A 11 15.79 -5.27 5.13
N GLY A 12 14.59 -5.60 4.64
CA GLY A 12 14.05 -5.06 3.38
C GLY A 12 13.83 -3.54 3.40
N LEU A 13 13.70 -2.91 4.57
CA LEU A 13 13.55 -1.45 4.68
C LEU A 13 14.86 -0.69 4.45
N ARG A 14 16.00 -1.37 4.39
CA ARG A 14 17.33 -0.79 4.12
C ARG A 14 17.63 -0.76 2.62
N ASP A 15 16.74 -0.13 1.86
CA ASP A 15 16.68 -0.18 0.39
C ASP A 15 17.04 1.14 -0.30
N GLY A 16 17.56 2.11 0.45
CA GLY A 16 17.93 3.43 -0.05
C GLY A 16 16.76 4.41 -0.21
N ARG A 17 15.56 4.08 0.32
CA ARG A 17 14.40 4.98 0.33
C ARG A 17 14.74 6.38 0.84
N ARG A 18 14.13 7.40 0.22
CA ARG A 18 14.42 8.81 0.52
C ARG A 18 13.43 9.39 1.52
N ILE A 19 13.78 9.31 2.80
CA ILE A 19 12.98 9.87 3.90
C ILE A 19 13.66 11.11 4.48
N TYR A 20 12.87 12.14 4.73
CA TYR A 20 13.28 13.33 5.46
C TYR A 20 12.47 13.43 6.75
N SER A 21 13.14 13.58 7.89
CA SER A 21 12.48 13.89 9.17
C SER A 21 13.19 15.04 9.86
N ARG A 22 12.40 16.00 10.38
CA ARG A 22 12.89 17.21 11.06
C ARG A 22 14.01 17.94 10.30
N GLY A 23 13.87 18.01 8.96
CA GLY A 23 14.81 18.68 8.07
C GLY A 23 16.11 17.92 7.76
N LYS A 24 16.24 16.66 8.20
CA LYS A 24 17.40 15.79 7.94
C LYS A 24 16.99 14.57 7.13
N ILE A 25 17.92 14.04 6.36
CA ILE A 25 17.75 12.74 5.69
C ILE A 25 17.83 11.66 6.77
N VAL A 26 16.94 10.67 6.69
CA VAL A 26 16.99 9.45 7.52
C VAL A 26 17.80 8.41 6.75
N ASP A 27 18.95 8.01 7.29
CA ASP A 27 19.84 7.05 6.64
C ASP A 27 19.31 5.60 6.75
N ASP A 28 18.74 5.25 7.91
CA ASP A 28 18.11 3.95 8.16
C ASP A 28 16.85 4.13 9.00
N VAL A 29 15.69 3.81 8.42
CA VAL A 29 14.38 3.93 9.08
C VAL A 29 14.24 2.96 10.26
N THR A 30 14.93 1.81 10.23
CA THR A 30 14.84 0.76 11.26
C THR A 30 15.50 1.16 12.57
N THR A 31 16.46 2.09 12.53
CA THR A 31 17.21 2.55 13.70
C THR A 31 16.93 4.00 14.07
N HIS A 32 16.09 4.70 13.30
CA HIS A 32 15.72 6.07 13.58
C HIS A 32 14.95 6.18 14.92
N PRO A 33 15.22 7.14 15.81
CA PRO A 33 14.63 7.19 17.15
C PRO A 33 13.09 7.19 17.19
N ASP A 34 12.45 7.96 16.29
CA ASP A 34 10.98 8.04 16.23
C ASP A 34 10.41 6.92 15.32
N LEU A 35 10.85 6.85 14.06
CA LEU A 35 10.34 5.91 13.06
C LEU A 35 10.66 4.44 13.36
N GLY A 36 11.80 4.13 14.00
CA GLY A 36 12.18 2.76 14.36
C GLY A 36 11.22 2.11 15.36
N ILE A 37 10.55 2.91 16.20
CA ILE A 37 9.48 2.44 17.08
C ILE A 37 8.28 1.96 16.24
N ALA A 38 7.94 2.69 15.19
CA ALA A 38 6.86 2.32 14.28
C ALA A 38 7.23 1.07 13.45
N VAL A 39 8.50 0.93 13.04
CA VAL A 39 9.00 -0.29 12.39
C VAL A 39 8.87 -1.50 13.32
N GLU A 40 9.26 -1.37 14.59
CA GLU A 40 9.16 -2.48 15.55
C GLU A 40 7.71 -2.85 15.87
N HIS A 41 6.82 -1.85 15.95
CA HIS A 41 5.38 -2.07 16.10
C HIS A 41 4.80 -2.82 14.89
N ALA A 42 5.13 -2.38 13.67
CA ALA A 42 4.77 -3.04 12.42
C ALA A 42 5.29 -4.49 12.33
N ALA A 43 6.50 -4.75 12.83
CA ALA A 43 7.10 -6.08 12.85
C ALA A 43 6.33 -7.10 13.70
N LEU A 44 5.35 -6.67 14.51
CA LEU A 44 4.41 -7.57 15.18
C LEU A 44 3.63 -8.43 14.18
N ASP A 45 3.26 -7.90 13.01
CA ASP A 45 2.46 -8.62 12.01
C ASP A 45 3.11 -9.95 11.61
N PHE A 46 4.39 -9.89 11.28
CA PHE A 46 5.18 -11.03 10.86
C PHE A 46 5.36 -12.05 11.99
N ARG A 47 5.60 -11.58 13.23
CA ARG A 47 5.70 -12.46 14.40
C ARG A 47 4.42 -13.25 14.67
N LEU A 48 3.26 -12.59 14.58
CA LEU A 48 1.97 -13.25 14.80
C LEU A 48 1.69 -14.35 13.78
N ALA A 49 2.26 -14.26 12.58
CA ALA A 49 2.13 -15.30 11.58
C ALA A 49 3.07 -16.50 11.81
N GLU A 50 4.16 -16.33 12.57
CA GLU A 50 5.10 -17.39 12.96
C GLU A 50 4.70 -18.09 14.27
N GLU A 51 3.99 -17.40 15.16
CA GLU A 51 3.56 -17.92 16.45
C GLU A 51 2.47 -19.01 16.28
N GLU A 52 2.73 -20.23 16.76
CA GLU A 52 1.82 -21.38 16.61
C GLU A 52 0.40 -21.10 17.13
N GLU A 53 0.26 -20.30 18.20
CA GLU A 53 -1.04 -19.89 18.76
C GLU A 53 -1.87 -19.02 17.78
N HIS A 54 -1.21 -18.34 16.85
CA HIS A 54 -1.81 -17.34 15.98
C HIS A 54 -1.74 -17.71 14.49
N ALA A 55 -0.89 -18.67 14.11
CA ALA A 55 -0.66 -19.09 12.73
C ALA A 55 -1.95 -19.41 11.96
N ASP A 56 -2.92 -20.11 12.57
CA ASP A 56 -4.20 -20.44 11.93
C ASP A 56 -5.00 -19.18 11.53
N LEU A 57 -4.91 -18.11 12.32
CA LEU A 57 -5.60 -16.85 12.06
C LEU A 57 -4.82 -15.97 11.08
N PHE A 58 -3.49 -15.93 11.17
CA PHE A 58 -2.66 -15.02 10.38
C PHE A 58 -2.16 -15.60 9.06
N THR A 59 -2.26 -16.92 8.88
CA THR A 59 -1.85 -17.60 7.64
C THR A 59 -2.99 -18.37 7.01
N TRP A 60 -2.84 -18.71 5.73
CA TRP A 60 -3.72 -19.64 5.03
C TRP A 60 -2.91 -20.41 3.97
N ARG A 61 -3.51 -21.48 3.44
CA ARG A 61 -2.92 -22.23 2.32
C ARG A 61 -3.60 -21.85 1.02
N ASP A 62 -2.82 -21.39 0.05
CA ASP A 62 -3.32 -21.12 -1.30
C ASP A 62 -3.63 -22.40 -2.08
N LEU A 63 -4.07 -22.25 -3.33
CA LEU A 63 -4.45 -23.38 -4.20
C LEU A 63 -3.26 -24.31 -4.52
N ASP A 64 -2.03 -23.81 -4.45
CA ASP A 64 -0.80 -24.57 -4.65
C ASP A 64 -0.25 -25.16 -3.34
N GLY A 65 -0.95 -24.95 -2.23
CA GLY A 65 -0.60 -25.44 -0.90
C GLY A 65 0.47 -24.61 -0.17
N ARG A 66 0.87 -23.46 -0.73
CA ARG A 66 1.84 -22.53 -0.12
C ARG A 66 1.19 -21.85 1.08
N VAL A 67 1.97 -21.69 2.15
CA VAL A 67 1.52 -20.92 3.33
C VAL A 67 1.76 -19.45 3.04
N CYS A 68 0.68 -18.67 3.04
CA CYS A 68 0.68 -17.25 2.71
C CYS A 68 0.09 -16.45 3.88
N SER A 69 0.47 -15.18 3.98
CA SER A 69 -0.19 -14.25 4.91
C SER A 69 -1.67 -14.13 4.55
N ARG A 70 -2.55 -14.26 5.55
CA ARG A 70 -4.01 -14.19 5.37
C ARG A 70 -4.46 -12.80 4.93
N TYR A 71 -3.65 -11.76 5.13
CA TYR A 71 -3.93 -10.43 4.60
C TYR A 71 -4.16 -10.44 3.08
N PHE A 72 -3.48 -11.33 2.35
CA PHE A 72 -3.61 -11.48 0.89
C PHE A 72 -4.71 -12.44 0.44
N LYS A 73 -5.38 -13.15 1.36
CA LYS A 73 -6.54 -13.99 1.02
C LYS A 73 -7.69 -13.08 0.58
N LYS A 74 -8.03 -13.12 -0.70
CA LYS A 74 -9.23 -12.47 -1.23
C LYS A 74 -10.47 -13.08 -0.56
N PRO A 75 -11.32 -12.29 0.11
CA PRO A 75 -12.51 -12.84 0.75
C PRO A 75 -13.50 -13.37 -0.30
N ASP A 76 -13.84 -14.66 -0.20
CA ASP A 76 -14.83 -15.32 -1.07
C ASP A 76 -16.10 -15.76 -0.32
N SER A 77 -16.11 -15.56 1.00
CA SER A 77 -17.16 -16.04 1.90
C SER A 77 -17.33 -15.13 3.11
N ALA A 78 -18.45 -15.28 3.82
CA ALA A 78 -18.67 -14.56 5.08
C ALA A 78 -17.65 -14.94 6.16
N GLU A 79 -17.18 -16.19 6.14
CA GLU A 79 -16.15 -16.69 7.05
C GLU A 79 -14.82 -15.97 6.85
N ASP A 80 -14.42 -15.71 5.59
CA ASP A 80 -13.20 -14.93 5.32
C ASP A 80 -13.27 -13.51 5.86
N LEU A 81 -14.42 -12.86 5.73
CA LEU A 81 -14.63 -11.52 6.27
C LEU A 81 -14.55 -11.53 7.81
N LEU A 82 -15.11 -12.56 8.45
CA LEU A 82 -15.02 -12.73 9.90
C LEU A 82 -13.58 -13.02 10.36
N ASN A 83 -12.85 -13.86 9.63
CA ASN A 83 -11.44 -14.15 9.88
C ASN A 83 -10.57 -12.90 9.72
N ARG A 84 -10.80 -12.11 8.66
CA ARG A 84 -10.10 -10.84 8.44
C ARG A 84 -10.37 -9.85 9.58
N ARG A 85 -11.63 -9.72 10.02
CA ARG A 85 -11.98 -8.89 11.18
C ARG A 85 -11.25 -9.37 12.44
N GLU A 86 -11.32 -10.66 12.77
CA GLU A 86 -10.67 -11.20 13.97
C GLU A 86 -9.15 -11.03 13.92
N MET A 87 -8.52 -11.24 12.76
CA MET A 87 -7.08 -11.01 12.55
C MET A 87 -6.69 -9.56 12.85
N ILE A 88 -7.41 -8.59 12.28
CA ILE A 88 -7.14 -7.16 12.49
C ILE A 88 -7.42 -6.74 13.94
N GLU A 89 -8.51 -7.21 14.54
CA GLU A 89 -8.82 -6.93 15.95
C GLU A 89 -7.75 -7.53 16.88
N ARG A 90 -7.29 -8.75 16.60
CA ARG A 90 -6.25 -9.43 17.37
C ARG A 90 -4.92 -8.69 17.30
N SER A 91 -4.44 -8.39 16.10
CA SER A 91 -3.17 -7.67 15.91
C SER A 91 -3.22 -6.28 16.54
N THR A 92 -4.36 -5.58 16.43
CA THR A 92 -4.56 -4.27 17.08
C THR A 92 -4.51 -4.37 18.60
N ARG A 93 -5.15 -5.38 19.22
CA ARG A 93 -5.10 -5.58 20.68
C ARG A 93 -3.67 -5.86 21.16
N LEU A 94 -2.95 -6.73 20.47
CA LEU A 94 -1.57 -7.09 20.80
C LEU A 94 -0.60 -5.93 20.52
N GLY A 95 -0.89 -5.11 19.50
CA GLY A 95 -0.18 -3.88 19.15
C GLY A 95 -0.52 -2.66 20.03
N GLY A 96 -1.06 -2.87 21.23
CA GLY A 96 -1.34 -1.79 22.18
C GLY A 96 -2.51 -0.87 21.81
N GLY A 97 -3.45 -1.37 21.01
CA GLY A 97 -4.64 -0.63 20.57
C GLY A 97 -4.42 0.23 19.32
N VAL A 98 -3.24 0.16 18.71
CA VAL A 98 -2.92 0.83 17.44
C VAL A 98 -2.87 -0.23 16.34
N VAL A 99 -3.61 0.01 15.26
CA VAL A 99 -3.62 -0.87 14.08
C VAL A 99 -2.22 -0.87 13.46
N LEU A 100 -1.68 -2.04 13.12
CA LEU A 100 -0.36 -2.18 12.48
C LEU A 100 -0.34 -1.48 11.11
N LEU A 101 -1.44 -1.65 10.35
CA LEU A 101 -1.80 -0.88 9.16
C LEU A 101 -0.82 -1.01 7.97
N ILE A 102 0.08 -2.00 8.01
CA ILE A 102 1.10 -2.23 6.97
C ILE A 102 0.64 -3.20 5.88
N LYS A 103 -0.49 -3.91 6.05
CA LYS A 103 -1.05 -4.81 5.02
C LYS A 103 -2.56 -4.66 4.87
N GLU A 104 -3.27 -4.23 5.92
CA GLU A 104 -4.72 -4.04 6.00
C GLU A 104 -5.26 -3.23 4.82
N ILE A 105 -4.93 -1.93 4.79
CA ILE A 105 -5.53 -0.98 3.85
C ILE A 105 -5.00 -1.21 2.44
N GLY A 106 -3.74 -1.63 2.30
CA GLY A 106 -3.16 -1.98 1.01
C GLY A 106 -3.87 -3.17 0.36
N THR A 107 -4.13 -4.24 1.11
CA THR A 107 -4.87 -5.40 0.58
C THR A 107 -6.35 -5.09 0.35
N ASP A 108 -6.98 -4.25 1.18
CA ASP A 108 -8.34 -3.74 0.89
C ASP A 108 -8.37 -2.97 -0.44
N ALA A 109 -7.35 -2.16 -0.72
CA ALA A 109 -7.23 -1.46 -1.99
C ALA A 109 -7.03 -2.41 -3.18
N LEU A 110 -6.21 -3.46 -3.04
CA LEU A 110 -6.06 -4.49 -4.07
C LEU A 110 -7.40 -5.18 -4.39
N PHE A 111 -8.16 -5.56 -3.36
CA PHE A 111 -9.45 -6.22 -3.56
C PHE A 111 -10.49 -5.30 -4.19
N ALA A 112 -10.51 -4.02 -3.80
CA ALA A 112 -11.38 -3.03 -4.42
C ALA A 112 -10.99 -2.76 -5.87
N LEU A 113 -9.69 -2.62 -6.15
CA LEU A 113 -9.18 -2.43 -7.50
C LEU A 113 -9.53 -3.62 -8.39
N ASP A 114 -9.50 -4.86 -7.90
CA ASP A 114 -9.88 -6.05 -8.68
C ASP A 114 -11.33 -6.00 -9.18
N VAL A 115 -12.22 -5.40 -8.40
CA VAL A 115 -13.61 -5.16 -8.82
C VAL A 115 -13.67 -4.04 -9.87
N VAL A 116 -12.93 -2.95 -9.65
CA VAL A 116 -12.97 -1.76 -10.51
C VAL A 116 -12.28 -2.02 -11.85
N THR A 117 -11.09 -2.62 -11.87
CA THR A 117 -10.33 -2.88 -13.10
C THR A 117 -11.10 -3.78 -14.04
N ARG A 118 -11.80 -4.80 -13.53
CA ARG A 118 -12.69 -5.64 -14.36
C ARG A 118 -13.74 -4.83 -15.11
N GLN A 119 -14.39 -3.89 -14.43
CA GLN A 119 -15.39 -3.01 -15.06
C GLN A 119 -14.77 -2.08 -16.10
N VAL A 120 -13.58 -1.54 -15.80
CA VAL A 120 -12.84 -0.67 -16.73
C VAL A 120 -12.37 -1.45 -17.96
N ASP A 121 -11.83 -2.65 -17.78
CA ASP A 121 -11.37 -3.52 -18.87
C ASP A 121 -12.53 -3.93 -19.78
N GLU A 122 -13.68 -4.30 -19.21
CA GLU A 122 -14.90 -4.60 -19.98
C GLU A 122 -15.41 -3.39 -20.78
N ALA A 123 -15.33 -2.19 -20.21
CA ALA A 123 -15.85 -0.97 -20.84
C ALA A 123 -14.88 -0.36 -21.87
N HIS A 124 -13.58 -0.52 -21.68
CA HIS A 124 -12.54 0.21 -22.42
C HIS A 124 -11.53 -0.68 -23.16
N SER A 125 -11.70 -2.01 -23.12
CA SER A 125 -10.77 -2.97 -23.73
C SER A 125 -9.31 -2.82 -23.24
N THR A 126 -9.15 -2.54 -21.96
CA THR A 126 -7.85 -2.43 -21.28
C THR A 126 -7.43 -3.76 -20.64
N ASP A 127 -6.21 -3.80 -20.11
CA ASP A 127 -5.55 -4.95 -19.48
C ASP A 127 -5.17 -4.68 -18.01
N TYR A 128 -5.87 -3.77 -17.33
CA TYR A 128 -5.50 -3.36 -15.97
C TYR A 128 -5.69 -4.47 -14.94
N GLY A 129 -6.69 -5.34 -15.14
CA GLY A 129 -6.95 -6.51 -14.32
C GLY A 129 -5.77 -7.49 -14.31
N ASP A 130 -5.14 -7.73 -15.45
CA ASP A 130 -3.99 -8.64 -15.57
C ASP A 130 -2.77 -8.08 -14.81
N ARG A 131 -2.52 -6.77 -14.93
CA ARG A 131 -1.45 -6.07 -14.21
C ARG A 131 -1.66 -6.11 -12.70
N LEU A 132 -2.90 -5.92 -12.26
CA LEU A 132 -3.26 -6.00 -10.85
C LEU A 132 -3.12 -7.42 -10.30
N ALA A 133 -3.57 -8.43 -11.05
CA ALA A 133 -3.46 -9.83 -10.65
C ALA A 133 -1.98 -10.23 -10.45
N ALA A 134 -1.12 -9.84 -11.39
CA ALA A 134 0.33 -10.06 -11.27
C ALA A 134 0.93 -9.35 -10.04
N PHE A 135 0.50 -8.11 -9.74
CA PHE A 135 0.97 -7.40 -8.55
C PHE A 135 0.46 -8.03 -7.24
N HIS A 136 -0.79 -8.49 -7.20
CA HIS A 136 -1.34 -9.19 -6.03
C HIS A 136 -0.60 -10.51 -5.78
N GLU A 137 -0.33 -11.29 -6.82
CA GLU A 137 0.49 -12.51 -6.72
C GLU A 137 1.88 -12.22 -6.17
N ASP A 138 2.58 -11.23 -6.72
CA ASP A 138 3.89 -10.80 -6.24
C ASP A 138 3.89 -10.32 -4.78
N CYS A 139 2.84 -9.58 -4.37
CA CYS A 139 2.67 -9.18 -2.98
C CYS A 139 2.49 -10.39 -2.05
N GLN A 140 1.70 -11.39 -2.47
CA GLN A 140 1.47 -12.61 -1.71
C GLN A 140 2.74 -13.46 -1.60
N GLU A 141 3.46 -13.65 -2.70
CA GLU A 141 4.66 -14.49 -2.76
C GLU A 141 5.83 -13.94 -1.94
N ARG A 142 5.91 -12.61 -1.83
CA ARG A 142 6.98 -11.90 -1.11
C ARG A 142 6.52 -11.33 0.23
N ASP A 143 5.26 -11.58 0.63
CA ASP A 143 4.63 -11.05 1.83
C ASP A 143 4.87 -9.54 2.04
N LEU A 144 4.59 -8.76 0.99
CA LEU A 144 4.90 -7.33 0.94
C LEU A 144 4.03 -6.51 1.90
N THR A 145 4.56 -5.38 2.31
CA THR A 145 3.85 -4.35 3.07
C THR A 145 3.45 -3.21 2.14
N LEU A 146 2.24 -2.71 2.35
CA LEU A 146 1.52 -1.83 1.44
C LEU A 146 0.87 -0.69 2.24
N ALA A 147 1.18 0.55 1.88
CA ALA A 147 0.39 1.72 2.31
C ALA A 147 -0.40 2.29 1.14
N VAL A 148 -1.52 2.97 1.46
CA VAL A 148 -2.37 3.57 0.43
C VAL A 148 -2.25 5.09 0.47
N ALA A 149 -1.71 5.64 -0.62
CA ALA A 149 -1.54 7.07 -0.83
C ALA A 149 -2.73 7.61 -1.63
N GLN A 150 -3.88 7.77 -0.96
CA GLN A 150 -5.11 8.23 -1.60
C GLN A 150 -5.30 9.74 -1.52
N THR A 151 -5.11 10.34 -0.34
CA THR A 151 -5.43 11.76 -0.10
C THR A 151 -4.40 12.68 -0.76
N ASP A 152 -4.83 13.49 -1.72
CA ASP A 152 -4.01 14.57 -2.30
C ASP A 152 -3.89 15.78 -1.34
N VAL A 153 -3.00 16.73 -1.65
CA VAL A 153 -2.84 17.99 -0.89
C VAL A 153 -4.07 18.90 -1.04
N LYS A 154 -4.75 18.82 -2.19
CA LYS A 154 -6.09 19.38 -2.50
C LYS A 154 -6.22 20.89 -2.70
N GLY A 155 -5.27 21.72 -2.26
CA GLY A 155 -5.34 23.17 -2.49
C GLY A 155 -6.66 23.80 -2.02
N ASP A 156 -7.31 24.57 -2.89
CA ASP A 156 -8.66 25.09 -2.63
C ASP A 156 -9.68 23.96 -2.74
N ARG A 157 -10.27 23.60 -1.60
CA ARG A 157 -11.23 22.49 -1.49
C ARG A 157 -12.55 22.73 -2.24
N SER A 158 -12.84 23.96 -2.66
CA SER A 158 -14.03 24.30 -3.45
C SER A 158 -13.87 24.04 -4.95
N LEU A 159 -12.65 23.77 -5.41
CA LEU A 159 -12.31 23.60 -6.82
C LEU A 159 -12.04 22.14 -7.19
N LEU A 160 -12.27 21.77 -8.44
CA LEU A 160 -11.82 20.50 -9.04
C LEU A 160 -10.29 20.49 -9.27
N PRO A 161 -9.64 19.33 -9.48
CA PRO A 161 -8.19 19.28 -9.71
C PRO A 161 -7.73 20.15 -10.88
N SER A 162 -8.40 20.07 -12.03
CA SER A 162 -8.13 20.89 -13.22
C SER A 162 -8.33 22.40 -13.02
N GLN A 163 -9.01 22.79 -11.94
CA GLN A 163 -9.31 24.19 -11.61
C GLN A 163 -8.37 24.78 -10.56
N GLN A 164 -7.47 23.98 -9.99
CA GLN A 164 -6.51 24.47 -9.01
C GLN A 164 -5.54 25.47 -9.64
N GLU A 165 -5.08 26.44 -8.84
CA GLU A 165 -4.00 27.35 -9.25
C GLU A 165 -2.70 26.58 -9.57
N HIS A 166 -2.47 25.45 -8.89
CA HIS A 166 -1.30 24.61 -9.09
C HIS A 166 -1.71 23.15 -9.37
N PRO A 167 -1.28 22.55 -10.50
CA PRO A 167 -1.68 21.18 -10.86
C PRO A 167 -1.16 20.13 -9.87
N ASP A 168 0.08 20.28 -9.37
CA ASP A 168 0.70 19.36 -8.40
C ASP A 168 0.00 19.24 -7.03
N TYR A 169 -1.05 20.02 -6.75
CA TYR A 169 -1.89 19.78 -5.57
C TYR A 169 -2.61 18.44 -5.60
N TYR A 170 -2.69 17.83 -6.78
CA TYR A 170 -3.12 16.46 -7.02
C TYR A 170 -2.05 15.72 -7.82
N VAL A 171 -1.87 14.43 -7.54
CA VAL A 171 -1.03 13.58 -8.38
C VAL A 171 -1.68 13.42 -9.76
N HIS A 172 -0.93 13.70 -10.82
CA HIS A 172 -1.38 13.59 -12.20
C HIS A 172 -0.28 13.09 -13.13
N ILE A 173 -0.70 12.60 -14.30
CA ILE A 173 0.18 12.24 -15.40
C ILE A 173 0.70 13.53 -16.06
N VAL A 174 2.01 13.65 -16.20
CA VAL A 174 2.66 14.76 -16.92
C VAL A 174 3.24 14.33 -18.27
N GLU A 175 3.41 13.03 -18.47
CA GLU A 175 3.91 12.45 -19.71
C GLU A 175 3.46 10.99 -19.84
N GLU A 176 3.02 10.58 -21.02
CA GLU A 176 2.77 9.19 -21.39
C GLU A 176 3.84 8.74 -22.40
N ARG A 177 4.38 7.55 -22.19
CA ARG A 177 5.43 6.94 -23.00
C ARG A 177 5.03 5.52 -23.37
N GLU A 178 5.74 4.93 -24.34
CA GLU A 178 5.52 3.54 -24.73
C GLU A 178 5.79 2.54 -23.59
N ASP A 179 6.68 2.90 -22.66
CA ASP A 179 7.11 2.07 -21.53
C ASP A 179 6.44 2.43 -20.19
N GLY A 180 5.54 3.43 -20.16
CA GLY A 180 4.81 3.79 -18.95
C GLY A 180 4.41 5.26 -18.87
N ILE A 181 4.22 5.75 -17.64
CA ILE A 181 3.78 7.11 -17.36
C ILE A 181 4.78 7.83 -16.45
N VAL A 182 4.89 9.15 -16.60
CA VAL A 182 5.55 10.03 -15.63
C VAL A 182 4.47 10.77 -14.87
N VAL A 183 4.53 10.70 -13.54
CA VAL A 183 3.56 11.35 -12.65
C VAL A 183 4.22 12.43 -11.80
N ARG A 184 3.44 13.43 -11.41
CA ARG A 184 3.88 14.51 -10.53
C ARG A 184 2.78 14.95 -9.59
N GLY A 185 3.14 15.32 -8.37
CA GLY A 185 2.22 15.82 -7.35
C GLY A 185 2.64 15.39 -5.95
N ALA A 186 1.70 15.46 -5.00
CA ALA A 186 1.93 14.99 -3.63
C ALA A 186 0.66 14.38 -3.02
N LYS A 187 0.88 13.30 -2.26
CA LYS A 187 -0.11 12.70 -1.36
C LYS A 187 0.20 13.11 0.07
N ALA A 188 -0.84 13.38 0.84
CA ALA A 188 -0.75 13.81 2.23
C ALA A 188 -1.30 12.72 3.17
N HIS A 189 -0.76 12.68 4.39
CA HIS A 189 -1.25 11.85 5.49
C HIS A 189 -1.25 10.34 5.20
N THR A 190 -0.26 9.86 4.44
CA THR A 190 -0.09 8.43 4.16
C THR A 190 0.59 7.74 5.32
N THR A 191 -0.21 7.20 6.25
CA THR A 191 0.26 6.41 7.38
C THR A 191 1.11 5.22 6.89
N CYS A 192 2.14 4.86 7.65
CA CYS A 192 3.08 3.77 7.37
C CYS A 192 4.01 3.95 6.16
N ALA A 193 3.84 4.99 5.33
CA ALA A 193 4.66 5.19 4.12
C ALA A 193 6.19 5.03 4.31
N PRO A 194 6.81 5.50 5.42
CA PRO A 194 8.26 5.35 5.61
C PRO A 194 8.74 3.90 5.77
N TYR A 195 7.87 2.97 6.16
CA TYR A 195 8.23 1.62 6.57
C TYR A 195 7.36 0.52 5.94
N VAL A 196 6.86 0.78 4.73
CA VAL A 196 6.27 -0.24 3.85
C VAL A 196 7.14 -0.50 2.62
N ASP A 197 6.88 -1.55 1.86
CA ASP A 197 7.60 -1.89 0.63
C ASP A 197 7.07 -1.07 -0.57
N TYR A 198 5.74 -0.96 -0.70
CA TYR A 198 5.07 -0.24 -1.80
C TYR A 198 4.01 0.75 -1.30
N LEU A 199 3.79 1.79 -2.11
CA LEU A 199 2.63 2.67 -2.02
C LEU A 199 1.66 2.35 -3.16
N ILE A 200 0.38 2.15 -2.83
CA ILE A 200 -0.71 2.15 -3.80
C ILE A 200 -1.25 3.57 -3.88
N VAL A 201 -1.03 4.24 -5.01
CA VAL A 201 -1.49 5.59 -5.28
C VAL A 201 -2.86 5.51 -5.94
N LEU A 202 -3.84 6.22 -5.38
CA LEU A 202 -5.23 6.24 -5.85
C LEU A 202 -5.74 7.68 -5.98
N PRO A 203 -6.72 7.96 -6.87
CA PRO A 203 -7.43 9.23 -6.87
C PRO A 203 -8.19 9.45 -5.56
N THR A 204 -8.21 10.69 -5.05
CA THR A 204 -8.82 10.99 -3.74
C THR A 204 -10.35 11.17 -3.76
N ARG A 205 -10.96 11.36 -4.93
CA ARG A 205 -12.40 11.66 -5.08
C ARG A 205 -12.89 11.34 -6.49
N ALA A 206 -14.20 11.41 -6.69
CA ALA A 206 -14.79 11.42 -8.03
C ALA A 206 -14.26 12.61 -8.84
N LEU A 207 -13.96 12.36 -10.11
CA LEU A 207 -13.35 13.28 -11.06
C LEU A 207 -14.34 13.64 -12.16
N GLY A 208 -14.21 14.84 -12.74
CA GLY A 208 -14.99 15.25 -13.91
C GLY A 208 -14.30 14.89 -15.22
N GLU A 209 -14.98 15.09 -16.35
CA GLU A 209 -14.42 14.82 -17.69
C GLU A 209 -13.13 15.61 -17.97
N GLY A 210 -12.99 16.81 -17.39
CA GLY A 210 -11.80 17.65 -17.54
C GLY A 210 -10.61 17.26 -16.63
N ASP A 211 -10.77 16.25 -15.77
CA ASP A 211 -9.77 15.85 -14.78
C ASP A 211 -9.05 14.53 -15.18
N GLY A 212 -9.04 14.17 -16.46
CA GLY A 212 -8.51 12.89 -16.95
C GLY A 212 -7.08 12.57 -16.49
N ASP A 213 -6.18 13.56 -16.53
CA ASP A 213 -4.78 13.38 -16.12
C ASP A 213 -4.63 13.02 -14.63
N TYR A 214 -5.63 13.33 -13.81
CA TYR A 214 -5.67 13.03 -12.37
C TYR A 214 -6.33 11.67 -12.06
N ALA A 215 -6.94 11.03 -13.07
CA ALA A 215 -7.59 9.73 -12.95
C ALA A 215 -6.57 8.57 -13.04
N VAL A 216 -5.56 8.61 -12.18
CA VAL A 216 -4.41 7.71 -12.23
C VAL A 216 -4.32 6.85 -10.96
N ALA A 217 -4.12 5.54 -11.15
CA ALA A 217 -3.90 4.57 -10.07
C ALA A 217 -2.71 3.66 -10.43
N PHE A 218 -1.78 3.47 -9.48
CA PHE A 218 -0.59 2.65 -9.67
C PHE A 218 0.02 2.24 -8.34
N ALA A 219 0.87 1.20 -8.36
CA ALA A 219 1.74 0.85 -7.25
C ALA A 219 3.17 1.30 -7.54
N VAL A 220 3.89 1.80 -6.53
CA VAL A 220 5.28 2.27 -6.65
C VAL A 220 6.09 1.82 -5.43
N PRO A 221 7.31 1.27 -5.60
CA PRO A 221 8.14 0.93 -4.46
C PRO A 221 8.57 2.20 -3.72
N VAL A 222 8.68 2.13 -2.39
CA VAL A 222 8.99 3.30 -1.55
C VAL A 222 10.38 3.90 -1.86
N ASN A 223 11.29 3.11 -2.41
CA ASN A 223 12.62 3.56 -2.84
C ASN A 223 12.69 4.01 -4.32
N ALA A 224 11.56 4.15 -5.02
CA ALA A 224 11.55 4.62 -6.40
C ALA A 224 12.27 5.97 -6.57
N GLU A 225 12.99 6.12 -7.67
CA GLU A 225 13.63 7.39 -8.01
C GLU A 225 12.58 8.52 -8.13
N GLY A 226 12.87 9.67 -7.53
CA GLY A 226 11.96 10.82 -7.50
C GLY A 226 10.94 10.81 -6.36
N LEU A 227 10.66 9.66 -5.73
CA LEU A 227 9.80 9.58 -4.55
C LEU A 227 10.54 10.09 -3.30
N LYS A 228 9.91 11.00 -2.56
CA LYS A 228 10.44 11.56 -1.31
C LYS A 228 9.36 11.55 -0.25
N LEU A 229 9.72 11.05 0.92
CA LEU A 229 8.83 11.02 2.09
C LEU A 229 9.24 12.12 3.06
N ILE A 230 8.25 12.88 3.54
CA ILE A 230 8.43 13.87 4.61
C ILE A 230 7.70 13.31 5.83
N ALA A 231 8.48 12.86 6.81
CA ALA A 231 8.02 12.13 8.01
C ALA A 231 8.14 12.97 9.29
#